data_AF-A0AAW4VZX2-F1
#
_entry.id   AF-A0AAW4VZX2-F1
#
_cell.length_a   1.000
_cell.length_b   1.000
_cell.length_c   1.000
_cell.angle_alpha   90.00
_cell.angle_beta   90.00
_cell.angle_gamma   90.00
#
_symmetry.space_group_name_H-M   'P 1'
#
loop_
_entity.id
_entity.type
_entity.pdbx_description
1 polymer ?
#
loop_
_entity_poly.entity_id
_entity_poly.type
_entity_poly.pdbx_seq_one_letter_code
_entity_poly.pdbx_strand_id
1 'polypeptide(L)'
;MRLSLGKTVVFLSTILSLALLTGCSLGTTEMEKTDIDVLSEKSSKSWEQAETMPLGKYPELVTYTLGQMKGANNSNLPDGQTYEDNAYTRYLKKTLNIQNKNVFMESEERYDEALNILVKDRNLPDIFLVSDRETLEELVENDLIEDLTEVYKSCASDKIKEMYESYGEELLASGTFDGKLYALPETAIDDGPQLLWLRRDWMEQLGLKEPKTLEEAFSVIRAFQENRMGAEDGEDPVGLVCDPGLVGTVSTSYSVYSVFEKFGAYPQQWIENADGEIVYGSLTEETKEALGCLRELYRQGILDSDFALRAQNNIRDLVVNGKCGAFFGLWWTPNNPLMDEYRKNKEADWEPYYLTADVKRTVEVYSTFRDNKYVVVRKGYEHPEIVMKILSVLFDHSRYEAEDADEMNTYFALNVDPTARPLMINVDYNEATYIVTKHIREVLYSPGDEKTREDLSAIEASYFDACKEYLKAEVPSVEAWAAYKSRISAVGLLVDANYRAPEKKYLGDGDGEIPQTLRLLEKNAFIQIIMGRMPVSSFDTFVEDWYRKGGDSLTERVREGLVDS
;
A
#
# COMPACT_ATOMS: atom_id res chain seq x y z
N MET A 1 50.49 -25.37 44.96
CA MET A 1 51.87 -25.62 45.41
C MET A 1 52.69 -26.05 44.18
N ARG A 2 53.67 -25.21 43.76
CA ARG A 2 54.84 -25.46 42.87
C ARG A 2 54.64 -26.18 41.52
N LEU A 3 54.77 -25.49 40.37
CA LEU A 3 55.98 -25.11 39.59
C LEU A 3 56.60 -26.24 38.74
N SER A 4 56.65 -26.04 37.40
CA SER A 4 57.82 -26.21 36.50
C SER A 4 57.35 -26.25 35.03
N LEU A 5 57.44 -25.15 34.25
CA LEU A 5 58.55 -24.76 33.34
C LEU A 5 59.03 -25.80 32.31
N GLY A 6 58.89 -25.42 31.03
CA GLY A 6 59.99 -25.45 30.05
C GLY A 6 59.79 -26.29 28.79
N LYS A 7 59.56 -25.63 27.63
CA LYS A 7 60.61 -25.31 26.64
C LYS A 7 60.03 -24.98 25.25
N THR A 8 60.28 -23.75 24.83
CA THR A 8 60.28 -23.24 23.46
C THR A 8 61.38 -23.90 22.63
N VAL A 9 61.11 -24.32 21.39
CA VAL A 9 62.13 -24.47 20.34
C VAL A 9 61.57 -23.91 19.03
N VAL A 10 62.11 -22.76 18.66
CA VAL A 10 62.15 -22.18 17.32
C VAL A 10 63.23 -22.92 16.53
N PHE A 11 62.99 -23.26 15.26
CA PHE A 11 64.09 -23.48 14.31
C PHE A 11 63.82 -22.85 12.95
N LEU A 12 64.76 -21.99 12.59
CA LEU A 12 64.88 -21.15 11.41
C LEU A 12 65.48 -21.95 10.24
N SER A 13 65.05 -21.60 9.02
CA SER A 13 65.80 -21.52 7.76
C SER A 13 66.91 -22.52 7.42
N THR A 14 66.80 -23.14 6.23
CA THR A 14 67.97 -23.20 5.34
C THR A 14 67.55 -23.08 3.87
N ILE A 15 68.08 -22.03 3.25
CA ILE A 15 68.11 -21.69 1.84
C ILE A 15 69.01 -22.70 1.11
N LEU A 16 68.59 -23.21 -0.06
CA LEU A 16 69.54 -23.67 -1.07
C LEU A 16 69.16 -23.12 -2.44
N SER A 17 69.80 -22.01 -2.77
CA SER A 17 69.88 -21.40 -4.08
C SER A 17 70.73 -22.28 -5.00
N LEU A 18 70.20 -22.67 -6.17
CA LEU A 18 71.04 -22.99 -7.32
C LEU A 18 70.66 -22.04 -8.45
N ALA A 19 71.53 -21.06 -8.66
CA ALA A 19 71.51 -20.17 -9.80
C ALA A 19 72.16 -20.87 -11.01
N LEU A 20 71.45 -20.92 -12.13
CA LEU A 20 72.05 -21.01 -13.46
C LEU A 20 71.47 -19.85 -14.28
N LEU A 21 72.27 -18.79 -14.38
CA LEU A 21 72.09 -17.69 -15.32
C LEU A 21 72.98 -17.95 -16.53
N THR A 22 72.38 -17.99 -17.73
CA THR A 22 72.84 -17.44 -19.03
C THR A 22 71.86 -17.95 -20.10
N GLY A 23 71.17 -17.17 -20.92
CA GLY A 23 71.26 -15.74 -21.20
C GLY A 23 70.04 -15.25 -22.00
N CYS A 24 69.93 -13.93 -22.11
CA CYS A 24 68.82 -13.18 -22.66
C CYS A 24 68.56 -13.40 -24.16
N SER A 25 67.29 -13.47 -24.54
CA SER A 25 66.76 -12.91 -25.79
C SER A 25 65.40 -12.30 -25.48
N LEU A 26 65.20 -11.04 -25.90
CA LEU A 26 63.95 -10.30 -25.76
C LEU A 26 62.76 -11.10 -26.30
N GLY A 27 61.69 -11.12 -25.52
CA GLY A 27 60.35 -11.52 -25.93
C GLY A 27 59.39 -11.22 -24.80
N THR A 28 58.60 -10.14 -24.92
CA THR A 28 57.39 -9.94 -24.13
C THR A 28 56.52 -11.18 -24.29
N THR A 29 56.56 -12.05 -23.28
CA THR A 29 55.66 -13.20 -23.23
C THR A 29 54.44 -12.70 -22.43
N GLU A 30 53.39 -12.33 -23.15
CA GLU A 30 52.05 -12.38 -22.56
C GLU A 30 51.88 -13.79 -21.98
N MET A 31 51.64 -13.89 -20.67
CA MET A 31 51.12 -15.13 -20.12
C MET A 31 49.77 -15.39 -20.79
N GLU A 32 49.73 -16.35 -21.72
CA GLU A 32 48.47 -16.89 -22.23
C GLU A 32 47.68 -17.43 -21.04
N LYS A 33 46.55 -16.79 -20.73
CA LYS A 33 45.59 -17.28 -19.74
C LYS A 33 45.14 -18.67 -20.18
N THR A 34 45.15 -19.64 -19.27
CA THR A 34 44.63 -20.97 -19.59
C THR A 34 43.11 -20.92 -19.76
N ASP A 35 42.52 -21.87 -20.49
CA ASP A 35 41.05 -21.93 -20.66
C ASP A 35 40.30 -21.92 -19.31
N ILE A 36 40.90 -22.44 -18.24
CA ILE A 36 40.35 -22.43 -16.88
C ILE A 36 40.38 -21.03 -16.26
N ASP A 37 41.48 -20.27 -16.45
CA ASP A 37 41.61 -18.90 -15.96
C ASP A 37 40.62 -17.97 -16.69
N VAL A 38 40.42 -18.18 -17.99
CA VAL A 38 39.45 -17.43 -18.81
C VAL A 38 38.01 -17.73 -18.38
N LEU A 39 37.69 -19.00 -18.09
CA LEU A 39 36.36 -19.40 -17.59
C LEU A 39 36.09 -18.85 -16.19
N SER A 40 37.09 -18.86 -15.29
CA SER A 40 36.98 -18.30 -13.94
C SER A 40 36.79 -16.78 -13.95
N GLU A 41 37.55 -16.05 -14.77
CA GLU A 41 37.36 -14.60 -14.92
C GLU A 41 36.02 -14.25 -15.56
N LYS A 42 35.57 -15.03 -16.54
CA LYS A 42 34.26 -14.81 -17.18
C LYS A 42 33.11 -15.05 -16.21
N SER A 43 33.22 -16.06 -15.35
CA SER A 43 32.26 -16.34 -14.28
C SER A 43 32.25 -15.21 -13.24
N SER A 44 33.42 -14.79 -12.75
CA SER A 44 33.54 -13.68 -11.80
C SER A 44 32.93 -12.38 -12.33
N LYS A 45 33.16 -12.05 -13.61
CA LYS A 45 32.56 -10.87 -14.25
C LYS A 45 31.04 -10.98 -14.39
N SER A 46 30.50 -12.17 -14.66
CA SER A 46 29.06 -12.36 -14.75
C SER A 46 28.37 -12.23 -13.38
N TRP A 47 29.04 -12.64 -12.31
CA TRP A 47 28.57 -12.42 -10.93
C TRP A 47 28.63 -10.94 -10.57
N GLU A 48 29.75 -10.27 -10.82
CA GLU A 48 29.89 -8.82 -10.58
C GLU A 48 28.80 -8.01 -11.34
N GLN A 49 28.55 -8.33 -12.61
CA GLN A 49 27.46 -7.72 -13.37
C GLN A 49 26.08 -8.00 -12.78
N ALA A 50 25.84 -9.22 -12.27
CA ALA A 50 24.58 -9.54 -11.62
C ALA A 50 24.42 -8.77 -10.31
N GLU A 51 25.48 -8.60 -9.54
CA GLU A 51 25.46 -7.94 -8.23
C GLU A 51 25.34 -6.41 -8.34
N THR A 52 25.74 -5.80 -9.46
CA THR A 52 25.81 -4.34 -9.62
C THR A 52 24.88 -3.74 -10.67
N MET A 53 24.01 -4.51 -11.31
CA MET A 53 23.09 -4.01 -12.34
C MET A 53 21.63 -4.40 -12.09
N PRO A 54 20.65 -3.51 -12.34
CA PRO A 54 19.23 -3.79 -12.08
C PRO A 54 18.72 -5.07 -12.75
N LEU A 55 19.09 -5.30 -14.01
CA LEU A 55 18.66 -6.46 -14.82
C LEU A 55 19.77 -7.50 -15.02
N GLY A 56 20.89 -7.40 -14.28
CA GLY A 56 21.99 -8.36 -14.37
C GLY A 56 21.55 -9.77 -13.96
N LYS A 57 21.43 -10.70 -14.90
CA LYS A 57 20.99 -12.06 -14.61
C LYS A 57 22.10 -12.86 -13.90
N TYR A 58 21.76 -13.55 -12.81
CA TYR A 58 22.72 -14.41 -12.14
C TYR A 58 23.11 -15.60 -13.03
N PRO A 59 24.41 -15.96 -13.08
CA PRO A 59 24.87 -17.09 -13.89
C PRO A 59 24.34 -18.44 -13.38
N GLU A 60 23.98 -18.53 -12.10
CA GLU A 60 23.37 -19.69 -11.45
C GLU A 60 22.09 -19.30 -10.70
N LEU A 61 21.23 -20.28 -10.41
CA LEU A 61 19.97 -20.03 -9.72
C LEU A 61 20.24 -19.61 -8.28
N VAL A 62 19.91 -18.37 -7.93
CA VAL A 62 19.97 -17.87 -6.56
C VAL A 62 18.62 -18.08 -5.89
N THR A 63 18.60 -18.81 -4.77
CA THR A 63 17.39 -19.02 -3.95
C THR A 63 17.46 -18.18 -2.69
N TYR A 64 16.47 -17.33 -2.45
CA TYR A 64 16.37 -16.50 -1.24
C TYR A 64 15.20 -16.95 -0.38
N THR A 65 15.37 -16.91 0.94
CA THR A 65 14.26 -17.18 1.86
C THR A 65 13.39 -15.94 2.07
N LEU A 66 12.06 -16.13 2.06
CA LEU A 66 11.09 -15.04 2.15
C LEU A 66 10.10 -15.27 3.31
N GLY A 67 9.81 -14.22 4.08
CA GLY A 67 8.64 -14.17 4.95
C GLY A 67 7.41 -13.75 4.17
N GLN A 68 6.47 -14.67 3.91
CA GLN A 68 5.33 -14.42 3.01
C GLN A 68 4.05 -14.05 3.77
N MET A 69 3.44 -12.94 3.40
CA MET A 69 2.07 -12.59 3.78
C MET A 69 1.10 -13.22 2.79
N LYS A 70 0.06 -13.88 3.29
CA LYS A 70 -0.96 -14.57 2.48
C LYS A 70 -2.24 -13.74 2.43
N GLY A 71 -2.62 -13.28 1.24
CA GLY A 71 -3.89 -12.61 1.01
C GLY A 71 -5.09 -13.55 1.09
N ALA A 72 -6.27 -12.95 1.26
CA ALA A 72 -7.55 -13.67 1.19
C ALA A 72 -7.73 -14.35 -0.18
N ASN A 73 -8.50 -15.45 -0.23
CA ASN A 73 -8.78 -16.20 -1.46
C ASN A 73 -7.53 -16.54 -2.29
N ASN A 74 -6.42 -16.88 -1.64
CA ASN A 74 -5.13 -17.13 -2.30
C ASN A 74 -4.68 -15.94 -3.18
N SER A 75 -4.91 -14.71 -2.71
CA SER A 75 -4.60 -13.47 -3.43
C SER A 75 -5.26 -13.36 -4.80
N ASN A 76 -6.39 -14.03 -5.00
CA ASN A 76 -7.05 -14.17 -6.31
C ASN A 76 -6.11 -14.70 -7.42
N LEU A 77 -5.05 -15.43 -7.05
CA LEU A 77 -4.18 -16.07 -8.03
C LEU A 77 -5.02 -17.02 -8.92
N PRO A 78 -4.74 -17.08 -10.24
CA PRO A 78 -5.41 -18.03 -11.11
C PRO A 78 -5.24 -19.48 -10.62
N ASP A 79 -6.23 -20.31 -10.96
CA ASP A 79 -6.28 -21.71 -10.51
C ASP A 79 -4.95 -22.46 -10.77
N GLY A 80 -4.48 -23.16 -9.74
CA GLY A 80 -3.24 -23.94 -9.76
C GLY A 80 -1.96 -23.15 -9.51
N GLN A 81 -2.02 -21.81 -9.45
CA GLN A 81 -0.86 -20.98 -9.15
C GLN A 81 -0.65 -20.82 -7.63
N THR A 82 0.61 -20.66 -7.23
CA THR A 82 1.02 -20.57 -5.81
C THR A 82 1.92 -19.36 -5.59
N TYR A 83 2.23 -19.02 -4.33
CA TYR A 83 3.17 -17.94 -4.00
C TYR A 83 4.63 -18.22 -4.42
N GLU A 84 4.98 -19.46 -4.75
CA GLU A 84 6.32 -19.82 -5.25
C GLU A 84 6.32 -20.14 -6.76
N ASP A 85 5.14 -20.39 -7.34
CA ASP A 85 4.92 -20.65 -8.76
C ASP A 85 3.72 -19.85 -9.28
N ASN A 86 3.99 -18.59 -9.60
CA ASN A 86 3.06 -17.69 -10.27
C ASN A 86 3.77 -16.87 -11.36
N ALA A 87 3.03 -16.05 -12.10
CA ALA A 87 3.60 -15.28 -13.20
C ALA A 87 4.77 -14.38 -12.75
N TYR A 88 4.70 -13.78 -11.54
CA TYR A 88 5.80 -12.98 -11.00
C TYR A 88 7.06 -13.82 -10.75
N THR A 89 6.93 -14.96 -10.05
CA THR A 89 8.09 -15.79 -9.69
C THR A 89 8.72 -16.45 -10.91
N ARG A 90 7.91 -16.91 -11.87
CA ARG A 90 8.39 -17.45 -13.15
C ARG A 90 9.12 -16.39 -13.98
N TYR A 91 8.60 -15.16 -14.02
CA TYR A 91 9.24 -14.07 -14.74
C TYR A 91 10.58 -13.67 -14.10
N LEU A 92 10.63 -13.52 -12.78
CA LEU A 92 11.88 -13.24 -12.06
C LEU A 92 12.92 -14.36 -12.24
N LYS A 93 12.49 -15.62 -12.25
CA LYS A 93 13.38 -16.76 -12.53
C LYS A 93 13.92 -16.72 -13.95
N LYS A 94 13.09 -16.39 -14.94
CA LYS A 94 13.50 -16.24 -16.34
C LYS A 94 14.47 -15.07 -16.52
N THR A 95 14.17 -13.91 -15.94
CA THR A 95 14.88 -12.64 -16.15
C THR A 95 16.16 -12.56 -15.34
N LEU A 96 16.10 -12.91 -14.05
CA LEU A 96 17.21 -12.73 -13.11
C LEU A 96 17.87 -14.03 -12.67
N ASN A 97 17.25 -15.20 -12.92
CA ASN A 97 17.69 -16.48 -12.35
C ASN A 97 17.59 -16.52 -10.82
N ILE A 98 16.49 -15.98 -10.28
CA ILE A 98 16.20 -16.02 -8.83
C ILE A 98 14.91 -16.81 -8.54
N GLN A 99 14.80 -17.36 -7.33
CA GLN A 99 13.62 -18.07 -6.86
C GLN A 99 13.41 -17.81 -5.37
N ASN A 100 12.19 -17.41 -4.97
CA ASN A 100 11.83 -17.35 -3.56
C ASN A 100 11.60 -18.76 -2.98
N LYS A 101 11.92 -18.90 -1.70
CA LYS A 101 11.53 -20.02 -0.85
C LYS A 101 10.88 -19.47 0.42
N ASN A 102 9.58 -19.66 0.56
CA ASN A 102 8.81 -19.11 1.67
C ASN A 102 9.09 -19.95 2.94
N VAL A 103 9.71 -19.33 3.94
CA VAL A 103 10.08 -20.01 5.21
C VAL A 103 8.97 -19.97 6.25
N PHE A 104 8.08 -19.00 6.13
CA PHE A 104 6.76 -19.01 6.75
C PHE A 104 5.77 -18.29 5.83
N MET A 105 4.49 -18.60 6.02
CA MET A 105 3.39 -17.99 5.27
C MET A 105 2.17 -17.87 6.16
N GLU A 106 1.80 -16.64 6.53
CA GLU A 106 0.69 -16.34 7.44
C GLU A 106 -0.22 -15.26 6.84
N SER A 107 -1.47 -15.19 7.29
CA SER A 107 -2.38 -14.09 6.93
C SER A 107 -1.86 -12.76 7.46
N GLU A 108 -2.27 -11.64 6.86
CA GLU A 108 -1.92 -10.28 7.34
C GLU A 108 -2.12 -10.12 8.86
N GLU A 109 -3.27 -10.58 9.39
CA GLU A 109 -3.58 -10.54 10.84
C GLU A 109 -2.59 -11.30 11.75
N ARG A 110 -1.86 -12.28 11.21
CA ARG A 110 -0.96 -13.17 11.97
C ARG A 110 0.50 -13.04 11.56
N TYR A 111 0.78 -12.22 10.54
CA TYR A 111 2.11 -12.08 9.96
C TYR A 111 3.08 -11.46 10.98
N ASP A 112 2.69 -10.34 11.58
CA ASP A 112 3.54 -9.61 12.52
C ASP A 112 3.81 -10.43 13.80
N GLU A 113 2.84 -11.21 14.28
CA GLU A 113 3.04 -12.12 15.41
C GLU A 113 4.10 -13.19 15.09
N ALA A 114 4.03 -13.78 13.89
CA ALA A 114 4.99 -14.78 13.43
C ALA A 114 6.38 -14.17 13.23
N LEU A 115 6.45 -12.98 12.61
CA LEU A 115 7.70 -12.26 12.40
C LEU A 115 8.39 -11.93 13.73
N ASN A 116 7.65 -11.41 14.70
CA ASN A 116 8.17 -11.05 16.03
C ASN A 116 8.82 -12.23 16.76
N ILE A 117 8.36 -13.46 16.54
CA ILE A 117 8.99 -14.67 17.07
C ILE A 117 10.36 -14.89 16.40
N LEU A 118 10.43 -14.77 15.07
CA LEU A 118 11.67 -14.95 14.30
C LEU A 118 12.73 -13.88 14.63
N VAL A 119 12.30 -12.63 14.85
CA VAL A 119 13.18 -11.53 15.29
C VAL A 119 13.82 -11.85 16.64
N LYS A 120 13.01 -12.28 17.63
CA LYS A 120 13.50 -12.65 18.97
C LYS A 120 14.45 -13.84 18.95
N ASP A 121 14.18 -14.82 18.09
CA ASP A 121 15.02 -16.01 17.93
C ASP A 121 16.25 -15.76 17.04
N ARG A 122 16.38 -14.56 16.45
CA ARG A 122 17.41 -14.20 15.45
C ARG A 122 17.48 -15.19 14.27
N ASN A 123 16.33 -15.76 13.91
CA ASN A 123 16.18 -16.72 12.81
C ASN A 123 15.36 -16.09 11.68
N LEU A 124 15.89 -15.00 11.12
CA LEU A 124 15.22 -14.18 10.12
C LEU A 124 15.30 -14.83 8.72
N PRO A 125 14.27 -14.67 7.86
CA PRO A 125 14.40 -14.90 6.43
C PRO A 125 15.44 -13.96 5.81
N ASP A 126 15.94 -14.26 4.62
CA ASP A 126 16.87 -13.39 3.91
C ASP A 126 16.20 -12.06 3.55
N ILE A 127 14.92 -12.10 3.15
CA ILE A 127 14.10 -10.94 2.83
C ILE A 127 12.75 -11.07 3.53
N PHE A 128 12.27 -9.99 4.15
CA PHE A 128 10.97 -9.96 4.81
C PHE A 128 10.40 -8.54 4.85
N LEU A 129 9.10 -8.46 5.15
CA LEU A 129 8.37 -7.20 5.30
C LEU A 129 8.25 -6.86 6.78
N VAL A 130 8.26 -5.58 7.11
CA VAL A 130 7.91 -5.04 8.42
C VAL A 130 6.74 -4.08 8.23
N SER A 131 5.75 -4.14 9.12
CA SER A 131 4.46 -3.44 8.97
C SER A 131 4.40 -2.08 9.65
N ASP A 132 5.47 -1.67 10.33
CA ASP A 132 5.55 -0.41 11.07
C ASP A 132 7.01 0.07 11.24
N ARG A 133 7.16 1.37 11.48
CA ARG A 133 8.47 2.02 11.64
C ARG A 133 9.17 1.69 12.97
N GLU A 134 8.41 1.43 14.05
CA GLU A 134 8.97 1.10 15.37
C GLU A 134 9.75 -0.22 15.32
N THR A 135 9.17 -1.24 14.69
CA THR A 135 9.84 -2.53 14.48
C THR A 135 11.04 -2.39 13.56
N LEU A 136 10.98 -1.51 12.54
CA LEU A 136 12.13 -1.21 11.70
C LEU A 136 13.28 -0.60 12.50
N GLU A 137 13.00 0.38 13.37
CA GLU A 137 13.96 0.98 14.30
C GLU A 137 14.62 -0.08 15.20
N GLU A 138 13.82 -0.97 15.81
CA GLU A 138 14.35 -2.07 16.62
C GLU A 138 15.35 -2.94 15.84
N LEU A 139 15.04 -3.28 14.58
CA LEU A 139 15.92 -4.09 13.73
C LEU A 139 17.25 -3.40 13.42
N VAL A 140 17.23 -2.08 13.19
CA VAL A 140 18.44 -1.27 12.95
C VAL A 140 19.29 -1.19 14.21
N GLU A 141 18.69 -0.84 15.35
CA GLU A 141 19.40 -0.73 16.64
C GLU A 141 20.07 -2.05 17.07
N ASN A 142 19.45 -3.18 16.72
CA ASN A 142 19.96 -4.52 17.05
C ASN A 142 20.92 -5.11 16.00
N ASP A 143 21.28 -4.35 14.95
CA ASP A 143 22.15 -4.76 13.82
C ASP A 143 21.64 -6.06 13.15
N LEU A 144 20.34 -6.16 12.91
CA LEU A 144 19.68 -7.34 12.36
C LEU A 144 19.44 -7.27 10.85
N ILE A 145 19.56 -6.09 10.24
CA ILE A 145 19.29 -5.85 8.82
C ILE A 145 20.45 -5.14 8.11
N GLU A 146 20.53 -5.29 6.79
CA GLU A 146 21.66 -4.86 5.98
C GLU A 146 21.58 -3.38 5.55
N ASP A 147 22.73 -2.76 5.35
CA ASP A 147 22.85 -1.43 4.74
C ASP A 147 22.61 -1.55 3.23
N LEU A 148 21.48 -1.03 2.75
CA LEU A 148 21.03 -1.09 1.36
C LEU A 148 21.50 0.10 0.51
N THR A 149 22.26 1.03 1.09
CA THR A 149 22.59 2.31 0.46
C THR A 149 23.30 2.14 -0.89
N GLU A 150 24.32 1.29 -0.94
CA GLU A 150 25.12 1.12 -2.17
C GLU A 150 24.37 0.30 -3.22
N VAL A 151 23.65 -0.77 -2.80
CA VAL A 151 22.85 -1.58 -3.73
C VAL A 151 21.65 -0.82 -4.27
N TYR A 152 21.06 0.12 -3.52
CA TYR A 152 20.03 1.02 -4.04
C TYR A 152 20.59 1.89 -5.16
N LYS A 153 21.77 2.49 -4.95
CA LYS A 153 22.41 3.33 -5.98
C LYS A 153 22.74 2.56 -7.25
N SER A 154 23.29 1.34 -7.13
CA SER A 154 23.75 0.55 -8.28
C SER A 154 22.66 -0.29 -8.95
N CYS A 155 21.72 -0.84 -8.18
CA CYS A 155 20.81 -1.90 -8.65
C CYS A 155 19.34 -1.50 -8.70
N ALA A 156 18.94 -0.34 -8.16
CA ALA A 156 17.63 0.22 -8.49
C ALA A 156 17.72 0.93 -9.85
N SER A 157 16.78 0.65 -10.76
CA SER A 157 16.70 1.38 -12.02
C SER A 157 16.35 2.86 -11.78
N ASP A 158 16.67 3.70 -12.75
CA ASP A 158 16.38 5.13 -12.66
C ASP A 158 14.88 5.39 -12.49
N LYS A 159 14.02 4.58 -13.11
CA LYS A 159 12.57 4.69 -12.95
C LYS A 159 12.08 4.35 -11.54
N ILE A 160 12.68 3.37 -10.87
CA ILE A 160 12.37 3.09 -9.45
C ILE A 160 12.74 4.29 -8.57
N LYS A 161 13.88 4.92 -8.85
CA LYS A 161 14.30 6.15 -8.12
C LYS A 161 13.33 7.30 -8.40
N GLU A 162 12.95 7.53 -9.66
CA GLU A 162 11.93 8.52 -10.04
C GLU A 162 10.57 8.27 -9.35
N MET A 163 10.16 7.01 -9.18
CA MET A 163 8.93 6.66 -8.47
C MET A 163 9.00 7.08 -7.00
N TYR A 164 10.10 6.80 -6.30
CA TYR A 164 10.29 7.27 -4.92
C TYR A 164 10.36 8.79 -4.83
N GLU A 165 11.10 9.45 -5.73
CA GLU A 165 11.21 10.91 -5.80
C GLU A 165 9.85 11.61 -5.99
N SER A 166 8.87 10.93 -6.61
CA SER A 166 7.52 11.46 -6.78
C SER A 166 6.72 11.65 -5.47
N TYR A 167 7.23 11.13 -4.35
CA TYR A 167 6.64 11.27 -3.01
C TYR A 167 7.36 12.31 -2.13
N GLY A 168 8.37 13.00 -2.66
CA GLY A 168 9.26 13.85 -1.86
C GLY A 168 10.44 13.08 -1.27
N GLU A 169 11.19 13.73 -0.38
CA GLU A 169 12.37 13.14 0.26
C GLU A 169 12.00 12.24 1.45
N GLU A 170 10.83 12.50 2.05
CA GLU A 170 10.40 11.96 3.33
C GLU A 170 10.12 10.46 3.28
N LEU A 171 9.52 9.96 2.19
CA LEU A 171 9.17 8.56 2.06
C LEU A 171 10.43 7.68 2.16
N LEU A 172 11.43 7.92 1.30
CA LEU A 172 12.67 7.14 1.34
C LEU A 172 13.49 7.42 2.61
N ALA A 173 13.44 8.66 3.12
CA ALA A 173 14.05 9.00 4.41
C ALA A 173 13.47 8.20 5.58
N SER A 174 12.19 7.80 5.52
CA SER A 174 11.58 6.96 6.57
C SER A 174 12.21 5.57 6.72
N GLY A 175 12.92 5.08 5.70
CA GLY A 175 13.72 3.85 5.75
C GLY A 175 15.22 4.08 6.00
N THR A 176 15.61 5.32 6.30
CA THR A 176 17.00 5.77 6.42
C THR A 176 17.36 6.12 7.87
N PHE A 177 18.45 5.55 8.38
CA PHE A 177 18.95 5.78 9.74
C PHE A 177 20.43 6.13 9.67
N ASP A 178 20.84 7.20 10.37
CA ASP A 178 22.22 7.71 10.36
C ASP A 178 22.81 7.91 8.94
N GLY A 179 21.97 8.35 7.99
CA GLY A 179 22.34 8.58 6.60
C GLY A 179 22.50 7.31 5.75
N LYS A 180 22.05 6.16 6.23
CA LYS A 180 22.10 4.87 5.53
C LYS A 180 20.70 4.31 5.32
N LEU A 181 20.42 3.83 4.12
CA LEU A 181 19.15 3.20 3.79
C LEU A 181 19.14 1.76 4.30
N TYR A 182 18.20 1.42 5.19
CA TYR A 182 18.06 0.06 5.75
C TYR A 182 16.81 -0.67 5.25
N ALA A 183 15.83 0.07 4.74
CA ALA A 183 14.59 -0.51 4.24
C ALA A 183 14.06 0.24 3.02
N LEU A 184 13.34 -0.50 2.17
CA LEU A 184 12.57 0.08 1.08
C LEU A 184 11.11 0.24 1.52
N PRO A 185 10.62 1.47 1.69
CA PRO A 185 9.22 1.70 2.02
C PRO A 185 8.33 1.32 0.82
N GLU A 186 7.13 0.83 1.12
CA GLU A 186 6.06 0.75 0.14
C GLU A 186 5.70 2.15 -0.36
N THR A 187 5.43 2.26 -1.67
CA THR A 187 4.82 3.47 -2.21
C THR A 187 3.30 3.31 -2.20
N ALA A 188 2.61 4.13 -1.42
CA ALA A 188 1.15 4.22 -1.45
C ALA A 188 0.72 5.27 -2.48
N ILE A 189 0.33 4.80 -3.68
CA ILE A 189 -0.29 5.65 -4.70
C ILE A 189 -1.47 6.40 -4.11
N ASP A 190 -1.75 7.60 -4.60
CA ASP A 190 -2.87 8.36 -4.10
C ASP A 190 -4.19 7.63 -4.41
N ASP A 191 -4.92 7.33 -3.33
CA ASP A 191 -6.22 6.67 -3.36
C ASP A 191 -7.38 7.65 -3.61
N GLY A 192 -7.09 8.95 -3.69
CA GLY A 192 -8.10 9.99 -3.82
C GLY A 192 -9.05 10.08 -2.62
N PRO A 193 -10.08 10.92 -2.73
CA PRO A 193 -11.09 11.08 -1.70
C PRO A 193 -12.07 9.90 -1.69
N GLN A 194 -12.77 9.71 -0.58
CA GLN A 194 -13.89 8.77 -0.53
C GLN A 194 -15.02 9.24 -1.46
N LEU A 195 -15.54 8.30 -2.22
CA LEU A 195 -16.70 8.45 -3.08
C LEU A 195 -17.91 7.84 -2.36
N LEU A 196 -19.08 8.47 -2.49
CA LEU A 196 -20.32 7.83 -2.06
C LEU A 196 -20.79 6.90 -3.17
N TRP A 197 -20.89 5.60 -2.90
CA TRP A 197 -21.45 4.63 -3.81
C TRP A 197 -22.94 4.46 -3.52
N LEU A 198 -23.79 4.60 -4.55
CA LEU A 198 -25.24 4.43 -4.44
C LEU A 198 -25.78 3.47 -5.51
N ARG A 199 -26.85 2.74 -5.15
CA ARG A 199 -27.63 1.91 -6.09
C ARG A 199 -28.44 2.79 -7.05
N ARG A 200 -27.97 2.94 -8.29
CA ARG A 200 -28.66 3.68 -9.36
C ARG A 200 -29.99 3.02 -9.72
N ASP A 201 -30.00 1.70 -9.83
CA ASP A 201 -31.22 0.94 -10.13
C ASP A 201 -32.33 1.16 -9.07
N TRP A 202 -31.96 1.31 -7.80
CA TRP A 202 -32.92 1.66 -6.75
C TRP A 202 -33.44 3.09 -6.89
N MET A 203 -32.57 4.04 -7.26
CA MET A 203 -33.00 5.42 -7.55
C MET A 203 -33.97 5.47 -8.72
N GLU A 204 -33.69 4.73 -9.80
CA GLU A 204 -34.56 4.65 -10.97
C GLU A 204 -35.92 4.05 -10.64
N GLN A 205 -35.96 2.96 -9.85
CA GLN A 205 -37.20 2.33 -9.39
C GLN A 205 -38.09 3.31 -8.59
N LEU A 206 -37.46 4.18 -7.79
CA LEU A 206 -38.16 5.17 -6.97
C LEU A 206 -38.38 6.51 -7.69
N GLY A 207 -37.89 6.68 -8.92
CA GLY A 207 -37.96 7.95 -9.66
C GLY A 207 -37.15 9.08 -9.02
N LEU A 208 -36.09 8.75 -8.29
CA LEU A 208 -35.19 9.70 -7.64
C LEU A 208 -34.18 10.26 -8.64
N LYS A 209 -33.72 11.48 -8.37
CA LYS A 209 -32.63 12.10 -9.15
C LYS A 209 -31.28 11.78 -8.50
N GLU A 210 -30.25 11.73 -9.33
CA GLU A 210 -28.87 11.64 -8.85
C GLU A 210 -28.51 12.83 -7.94
N PRO A 211 -27.89 12.58 -6.78
CA PRO A 211 -27.54 13.64 -5.83
C PRO A 211 -26.30 14.41 -6.27
N LYS A 212 -26.29 15.71 -5.97
CA LYS A 212 -25.16 16.61 -6.21
C LYS A 212 -24.50 17.10 -4.93
N THR A 213 -25.14 16.91 -3.79
CA THR A 213 -24.59 17.23 -2.47
C THR A 213 -24.80 16.06 -1.50
N LEU A 214 -24.06 16.06 -0.39
CA LEU A 214 -24.25 15.09 0.68
C LEU A 214 -25.67 15.11 1.25
N GLU A 215 -26.30 16.29 1.39
CA GLU A 215 -27.69 16.40 1.87
C GLU A 215 -28.72 15.79 0.91
N GLU A 216 -28.53 15.98 -0.40
CA GLU A 216 -29.37 15.33 -1.41
C GLU A 216 -29.17 13.81 -1.35
N ALA A 217 -27.94 13.34 -1.19
CA ALA A 217 -27.64 11.92 -1.05
C ALA A 217 -28.26 11.32 0.23
N PHE A 218 -28.20 12.02 1.37
CA PHE A 218 -28.88 11.59 2.59
C PHE A 218 -30.40 11.50 2.40
N SER A 219 -30.98 12.37 1.57
CA SER A 219 -32.40 12.29 1.21
C SER A 219 -32.70 11.06 0.34
N VAL A 220 -31.80 10.70 -0.58
CA VAL A 220 -31.89 9.43 -1.36
C VAL A 220 -31.82 8.22 -0.44
N ILE A 221 -30.86 8.18 0.48
CA ILE A 221 -30.70 7.07 1.43
C ILE A 221 -31.92 6.95 2.35
N ARG A 222 -32.49 8.07 2.78
CA ARG A 222 -33.78 8.07 3.50
C ARG A 222 -34.91 7.47 2.65
N ALA A 223 -34.98 7.81 1.37
CA ALA A 223 -35.99 7.22 0.49
C ALA A 223 -35.80 5.70 0.33
N PHE A 224 -34.55 5.20 0.27
CA PHE A 224 -34.28 3.76 0.30
C PHE A 224 -34.82 3.11 1.58
N GLN A 225 -34.57 3.73 2.73
CA GLN A 225 -35.07 3.29 4.03
C GLN A 225 -36.61 3.26 4.10
N GLU A 226 -37.26 4.36 3.75
CA GLU A 226 -38.73 4.50 3.80
C GLU A 226 -39.44 3.52 2.86
N ASN A 227 -38.82 3.17 1.72
CA ASN A 227 -39.33 2.18 0.78
C ASN A 227 -38.80 0.77 1.03
N ARG A 228 -38.06 0.56 2.12
CA ARG A 228 -37.52 -0.73 2.56
C ARG A 228 -36.67 -1.45 1.50
N MET A 229 -35.91 -0.68 0.71
CA MET A 229 -35.07 -1.24 -0.35
C MET A 229 -34.02 -2.18 0.23
N GLY A 230 -33.85 -3.37 -0.37
CA GLY A 230 -32.91 -4.40 0.10
C GLY A 230 -33.37 -5.22 1.32
N ALA A 231 -34.53 -4.92 1.91
CA ALA A 231 -35.07 -5.67 3.05
C ALA A 231 -36.13 -6.68 2.62
N GLU A 232 -36.11 -7.87 3.23
CA GLU A 232 -37.20 -8.84 3.11
C GLU A 232 -38.35 -8.52 4.09
N ASP A 233 -39.46 -9.23 3.94
CA ASP A 233 -40.58 -9.14 4.87
C ASP A 233 -40.13 -9.55 6.28
N GLY A 234 -40.23 -8.63 7.24
CA GLY A 234 -39.81 -8.85 8.63
C GLY A 234 -38.36 -8.47 8.95
N GLU A 235 -37.58 -8.00 7.97
CA GLU A 235 -36.25 -7.42 8.19
C GLU A 235 -36.33 -5.89 8.33
N ASP A 236 -35.38 -5.27 9.03
CA ASP A 236 -35.23 -3.82 9.00
C ASP A 236 -34.35 -3.41 7.81
N PRO A 237 -34.70 -2.34 7.07
CA PRO A 237 -33.86 -1.87 5.97
C PRO A 237 -32.55 -1.29 6.49
N VAL A 238 -31.47 -1.49 5.73
CA VAL A 238 -30.13 -1.02 6.11
C VAL A 238 -29.82 0.33 5.47
N GLY A 239 -29.41 1.30 6.28
CA GLY A 239 -29.11 2.66 5.84
C GLY A 239 -27.74 2.76 5.16
N LEU A 240 -27.12 3.92 5.29
CA LEU A 240 -25.69 4.12 5.03
C LEU A 240 -24.91 3.21 5.98
N VAL A 241 -24.31 2.15 5.46
CA VAL A 241 -23.44 1.28 6.25
C VAL A 241 -22.10 1.96 6.50
N CYS A 242 -21.59 1.84 7.73
CA CYS A 242 -20.26 2.32 8.07
C CYS A 242 -19.58 1.45 9.12
N ASP A 243 -18.26 1.49 9.15
CA ASP A 243 -17.43 0.87 10.18
C ASP A 243 -17.53 1.70 11.49
N PRO A 244 -17.59 1.06 12.68
CA PRO A 244 -17.64 1.77 13.96
C PRO A 244 -16.36 2.57 14.28
N GLY A 245 -15.28 2.41 13.53
CA GLY A 245 -14.11 3.28 13.55
C GLY A 245 -14.40 4.70 13.03
N LEU A 246 -15.44 4.87 12.20
CA LEU A 246 -15.97 6.13 11.64
C LEU A 246 -15.01 6.92 10.73
N VAL A 247 -13.74 6.99 11.09
CA VAL A 247 -12.67 7.68 10.39
C VAL A 247 -11.87 6.63 9.63
N GLY A 248 -11.65 6.86 8.34
CA GLY A 248 -10.80 6.00 7.53
C GLY A 248 -9.33 6.36 7.74
N THR A 249 -8.47 5.35 7.76
CA THR A 249 -7.01 5.53 7.68
C THR A 249 -6.59 5.42 6.21
N VAL A 250 -5.43 4.81 5.92
CA VAL A 250 -4.99 4.54 4.54
C VAL A 250 -5.92 3.52 3.88
N SER A 251 -6.27 3.75 2.61
CA SER A 251 -7.05 2.84 1.74
C SER A 251 -8.28 2.18 2.40
N THR A 252 -9.07 2.92 3.18
CA THR A 252 -10.18 2.36 3.96
C THR A 252 -11.55 2.63 3.34
N SER A 253 -12.37 1.58 3.20
CA SER A 253 -13.80 1.67 2.85
C SER A 253 -14.70 1.70 4.09
N TYR A 254 -15.96 2.11 3.92
CA TYR A 254 -17.01 2.18 4.95
C TYR A 254 -16.79 3.20 6.06
N SER A 255 -15.83 4.11 5.92
CA SER A 255 -15.74 5.24 6.84
C SER A 255 -16.82 6.29 6.53
N VAL A 256 -17.07 7.22 7.44
CA VAL A 256 -17.90 8.41 7.20
C VAL A 256 -17.05 9.68 7.13
N TYR A 257 -15.77 9.55 6.75
CA TYR A 257 -14.79 10.64 6.69
C TYR A 257 -15.29 11.84 5.87
N SER A 258 -15.96 11.61 4.74
CA SER A 258 -16.55 12.70 3.93
C SER A 258 -17.60 13.54 4.66
N VAL A 259 -18.24 12.99 5.70
CA VAL A 259 -19.11 13.79 6.59
C VAL A 259 -18.27 14.72 7.46
N PHE A 260 -17.12 14.28 7.97
CA PHE A 260 -16.19 15.16 8.71
C PHE A 260 -15.58 16.24 7.80
N GLU A 261 -15.15 15.87 6.59
CA GLU A 261 -14.59 16.82 5.62
C GLU A 261 -15.54 17.98 5.33
N LYS A 262 -16.85 17.70 5.22
CA LYS A 262 -17.89 18.70 5.01
C LYS A 262 -17.90 19.81 6.07
N PHE A 263 -17.50 19.49 7.30
CA PHE A 263 -17.39 20.45 8.41
C PHE A 263 -15.99 21.04 8.55
N GLY A 264 -15.04 20.68 7.68
CA GLY A 264 -13.62 21.03 7.84
C GLY A 264 -12.96 20.30 9.02
N ALA A 265 -13.50 19.14 9.41
CA ALA A 265 -12.99 18.32 10.51
C ALA A 265 -12.05 17.23 9.99
N TYR A 266 -10.96 17.01 10.74
CA TYR A 266 -9.90 16.06 10.40
C TYR A 266 -9.61 15.15 11.61
N PRO A 267 -10.61 14.38 12.08
CA PRO A 267 -10.42 13.50 13.23
C PRO A 267 -9.34 12.46 12.95
N GLN A 268 -8.68 12.01 14.01
CA GLN A 268 -7.56 11.07 14.01
C GLN A 268 -6.29 11.54 13.29
N GLN A 269 -6.25 12.79 12.86
CA GLN A 269 -5.08 13.38 12.23
C GLN A 269 -4.53 14.53 13.08
N TRP A 270 -3.23 14.75 12.98
CA TRP A 270 -2.60 15.96 13.50
C TRP A 270 -2.75 17.08 12.48
N ILE A 271 -3.14 18.26 12.93
CA ILE A 271 -3.39 19.41 12.07
C ILE A 271 -2.71 20.66 12.63
N GLU A 272 -2.42 21.61 11.75
CA GLU A 272 -2.10 22.98 12.16
C GLU A 272 -3.40 23.77 12.32
N ASN A 273 -3.66 24.28 13.52
CA ASN A 273 -4.84 25.09 13.78
C ASN A 273 -4.66 26.55 13.28
N ALA A 274 -5.69 27.38 13.43
CA ALA A 274 -5.67 28.78 12.98
C ALA A 274 -4.60 29.67 13.66
N ASP A 275 -4.09 29.24 14.82
CA ASP A 275 -3.03 29.93 15.56
C ASP A 275 -1.63 29.44 15.17
N GLY A 276 -1.52 28.49 14.23
CA GLY A 276 -0.26 27.88 13.81
C GLY A 276 0.24 26.78 14.75
N GLU A 277 -0.60 26.30 15.67
CA GLU A 277 -0.23 25.24 16.61
C GLU A 277 -0.67 23.87 16.11
N ILE A 278 0.18 22.86 16.34
CA ILE A 278 -0.17 21.46 16.08
C ILE A 278 -1.14 20.96 17.14
N VAL A 279 -2.31 20.50 16.71
CA VAL A 279 -3.35 19.94 17.57
C VAL A 279 -3.88 18.64 16.98
N TYR A 280 -4.50 17.83 17.83
CA TYR A 280 -5.15 16.60 17.40
C TYR A 280 -6.57 16.90 16.92
N GLY A 281 -6.85 16.65 15.63
CA GLY A 281 -8.06 17.08 14.94
C GLY A 281 -9.35 16.50 15.53
N SER A 282 -9.29 15.35 16.23
CA SER A 282 -10.44 14.76 16.92
C SER A 282 -11.01 15.62 18.05
N LEU A 283 -10.24 16.60 18.53
CA LEU A 283 -10.58 17.41 19.71
C LEU A 283 -11.15 18.78 19.33
N THR A 284 -11.31 19.07 18.03
CA THR A 284 -11.75 20.40 17.56
C THR A 284 -13.26 20.56 17.58
N GLU A 285 -13.73 21.82 17.56
CA GLU A 285 -15.17 22.12 17.49
C GLU A 285 -15.79 21.67 16.16
N GLU A 286 -15.04 21.69 15.05
CA GLU A 286 -15.51 21.16 13.76
C GLU A 286 -15.85 19.67 13.86
N THR A 287 -15.04 18.90 14.59
CA THR A 287 -15.30 17.48 14.85
C THR A 287 -16.58 17.30 15.68
N LYS A 288 -16.79 18.13 16.69
CA LYS A 288 -18.02 18.14 17.50
C LYS A 288 -19.27 18.44 16.67
N GLU A 289 -19.19 19.39 15.74
CA GLU A 289 -20.28 19.72 14.83
C GLU A 289 -20.62 18.55 13.89
N ALA A 290 -19.59 17.90 13.32
CA ALA A 290 -19.74 16.72 12.49
C ALA A 290 -20.41 15.54 13.25
N LEU A 291 -20.03 15.31 14.51
CA LEU A 291 -20.68 14.31 15.37
C LEU A 291 -22.16 14.65 15.64
N GLY A 292 -22.48 15.93 15.76
CA GLY A 292 -23.87 16.41 15.84
C GLY A 292 -24.68 16.05 14.59
N CYS A 293 -24.08 16.19 13.40
CA CYS A 293 -24.68 15.77 12.14
C CYS A 293 -24.88 14.24 12.07
N LEU A 294 -23.84 13.46 12.38
CA LEU A 294 -23.91 12.00 12.38
C LEU A 294 -24.98 11.46 13.35
N ARG A 295 -25.12 12.08 14.53
CA ARG A 295 -26.21 11.79 15.47
C ARG A 295 -27.58 11.98 14.83
N GLU A 296 -27.77 13.08 14.09
CA GLU A 296 -29.05 13.35 13.44
C GLU A 296 -29.34 12.37 12.31
N LEU A 297 -28.32 11.98 11.53
CA LEU A 297 -28.44 10.93 10.51
C LEU A 297 -28.81 9.57 11.15
N TYR A 298 -28.20 9.22 12.28
CA TYR A 298 -28.55 8.02 13.05
C TYR A 298 -29.99 8.07 13.56
N ARG A 299 -30.41 9.20 14.15
CA ARG A 299 -31.77 9.39 14.65
C ARG A 299 -32.84 9.24 13.56
N GLN A 300 -32.50 9.60 12.32
CA GLN A 300 -33.39 9.51 11.17
C GLN A 300 -33.35 8.14 10.46
N GLY A 301 -32.52 7.19 10.91
CA GLY A 301 -32.32 5.90 10.25
C GLY A 301 -31.53 5.98 8.93
N ILE A 302 -30.96 7.15 8.62
CA ILE A 302 -30.13 7.33 7.42
C ILE A 302 -28.79 6.63 7.63
N LEU A 303 -28.17 6.80 8.80
CA LEU A 303 -27.04 5.96 9.21
C LEU A 303 -27.59 4.62 9.70
N ASP A 304 -26.93 3.53 9.32
CA ASP A 304 -27.27 2.18 9.77
C ASP A 304 -27.47 2.10 11.29
N SER A 305 -28.66 1.64 11.71
CA SER A 305 -29.04 1.55 13.12
C SER A 305 -28.13 0.61 13.92
N ASP A 306 -27.53 -0.36 13.25
CA ASP A 306 -26.62 -1.35 13.83
C ASP A 306 -25.13 -1.00 13.65
N PHE A 307 -24.77 0.21 13.18
CA PHE A 307 -23.38 0.54 12.83
C PHE A 307 -22.36 0.19 13.93
N ALA A 308 -22.73 0.38 15.21
CA ALA A 308 -21.86 0.09 16.36
C ALA A 308 -21.60 -1.42 16.58
N LEU A 309 -22.41 -2.29 15.98
CA LEU A 309 -22.30 -3.76 16.01
C LEU A 309 -21.68 -4.33 14.74
N ARG A 310 -21.42 -3.50 13.73
CA ARG A 310 -20.85 -3.94 12.46
C ARG A 310 -19.38 -4.30 12.61
N ALA A 311 -18.97 -5.26 11.80
CA ALA A 311 -17.58 -5.57 11.51
C ALA A 311 -17.39 -5.51 9.99
N GLN A 312 -16.17 -5.23 9.52
CA GLN A 312 -15.80 -5.18 8.10
C GLN A 312 -16.43 -6.30 7.26
N ASN A 313 -16.24 -7.57 7.65
CA ASN A 313 -16.82 -8.71 6.93
C ASN A 313 -18.35 -8.71 6.94
N ASN A 314 -18.99 -8.28 8.02
CA ASN A 314 -20.44 -8.16 8.07
C ASN A 314 -20.95 -7.06 7.12
N ILE A 315 -20.28 -5.92 7.05
CA ILE A 315 -20.64 -4.84 6.11
C ILE A 315 -20.47 -5.33 4.67
N ARG A 316 -19.34 -5.98 4.38
CA ARG A 316 -19.08 -6.59 3.06
C ARG A 316 -20.21 -7.52 2.65
N ASP A 317 -20.68 -8.38 3.55
CA ASP A 317 -21.78 -9.31 3.26
C ASP A 317 -23.12 -8.59 3.02
N LEU A 318 -23.39 -7.45 3.65
CA LEU A 318 -24.58 -6.64 3.35
C LEU A 318 -24.53 -6.10 1.93
N VAL A 319 -23.37 -5.59 1.50
CA VAL A 319 -23.16 -5.10 0.13
C VAL A 319 -23.31 -6.25 -0.86
N VAL A 320 -22.54 -7.32 -0.69
CA VAL A 320 -22.50 -8.45 -1.65
C VAL A 320 -23.84 -9.18 -1.78
N ASN A 321 -24.69 -9.16 -0.75
CA ASN A 321 -26.02 -9.76 -0.79
C ASN A 321 -27.14 -8.76 -1.10
N GLY A 322 -26.82 -7.53 -1.51
CA GLY A 322 -27.78 -6.52 -1.94
C GLY A 322 -28.70 -6.00 -0.83
N LYS A 323 -28.25 -6.06 0.43
CA LYS A 323 -29.02 -5.67 1.62
C LYS A 323 -28.90 -4.18 1.96
N CYS A 324 -27.95 -3.45 1.36
CA CYS A 324 -27.79 -2.01 1.53
C CYS A 324 -27.64 -1.29 0.18
N GLY A 325 -28.03 -0.02 0.13
CA GLY A 325 -27.99 0.79 -1.09
C GLY A 325 -26.95 1.90 -1.11
N ALA A 326 -26.18 2.07 -0.03
CA ALA A 326 -25.26 3.20 0.12
C ALA A 326 -24.10 2.88 1.06
N PHE A 327 -22.88 3.26 0.64
CA PHE A 327 -21.69 3.29 1.49
C PHE A 327 -20.62 4.21 0.90
N PHE A 328 -19.70 4.69 1.73
CA PHE A 328 -18.51 5.38 1.25
C PHE A 328 -17.39 4.37 0.95
N GLY A 329 -16.71 4.56 -0.18
CA GLY A 329 -15.61 3.71 -0.61
C GLY A 329 -14.70 4.43 -1.59
N LEU A 330 -13.57 3.84 -1.92
CA LEU A 330 -12.56 4.45 -2.80
C LEU A 330 -12.83 4.11 -4.28
N TRP A 331 -12.00 4.63 -5.17
CA TRP A 331 -12.13 4.39 -6.62
C TRP A 331 -12.05 2.90 -6.98
N TRP A 332 -11.34 2.09 -6.19
CA TRP A 332 -11.17 0.65 -6.39
C TRP A 332 -12.35 -0.19 -5.88
N THR A 333 -13.37 0.42 -5.27
CA THR A 333 -14.57 -0.28 -4.75
C THR A 333 -15.24 -1.27 -5.73
N PRO A 334 -15.23 -1.03 -7.07
CA PRO A 334 -15.70 -2.02 -8.04
C PRO A 334 -14.93 -3.33 -8.00
N ASN A 335 -13.63 -3.31 -7.68
CA ASN A 335 -12.79 -4.49 -7.54
C ASN A 335 -13.09 -5.27 -6.26
N ASN A 336 -13.43 -4.56 -5.18
CA ASN A 336 -13.82 -5.16 -3.90
C ASN A 336 -14.69 -4.15 -3.10
N PRO A 337 -15.93 -4.49 -2.70
CA PRO A 337 -16.57 -5.79 -2.85
C PRO A 337 -17.50 -5.93 -4.05
N LEU A 338 -17.73 -4.87 -4.83
CA LEU A 338 -18.85 -4.86 -5.78
C LEU A 338 -18.68 -5.89 -6.91
N MET A 339 -17.45 -6.29 -7.23
CA MET A 339 -17.16 -7.38 -8.16
C MET A 339 -17.89 -8.67 -7.76
N ASP A 340 -17.93 -8.97 -6.46
CA ASP A 340 -18.59 -10.17 -5.94
C ASP A 340 -20.12 -10.05 -5.96
N GLU A 341 -20.67 -8.86 -5.72
CA GLU A 341 -22.10 -8.60 -5.89
C GLU A 341 -22.49 -8.74 -7.36
N TYR A 342 -21.76 -8.09 -8.26
CA TYR A 342 -22.01 -8.12 -9.70
C TYR A 342 -21.94 -9.55 -10.27
N ARG A 343 -21.02 -10.37 -9.73
CA ARG A 343 -20.95 -11.81 -10.05
C ARG A 343 -22.22 -12.56 -9.67
N LYS A 344 -22.88 -12.19 -8.56
CA LYS A 344 -24.14 -12.79 -8.09
C LYS A 344 -25.37 -12.21 -8.79
N ASN A 345 -25.38 -10.90 -9.03
CA ASN A 345 -26.48 -10.16 -9.59
C ASN A 345 -25.97 -9.09 -10.57
N LYS A 346 -26.02 -9.39 -11.87
CA LYS A 346 -25.58 -8.49 -12.94
C LYS A 346 -26.50 -7.28 -13.15
N GLU A 347 -27.69 -7.29 -12.56
CA GLU A 347 -28.64 -6.17 -12.61
C GLU A 347 -28.38 -5.14 -11.48
N ALA A 348 -27.54 -5.47 -10.50
CA ALA A 348 -27.13 -4.50 -9.49
C ALA A 348 -26.26 -3.42 -10.15
N ASP A 349 -26.67 -2.17 -10.00
CA ASP A 349 -26.04 -1.05 -10.67
C ASP A 349 -25.62 0.02 -9.68
N TRP A 350 -24.34 -0.04 -9.30
CA TRP A 350 -23.72 0.94 -8.42
C TRP A 350 -23.03 2.02 -9.24
N GLU A 351 -23.20 3.27 -8.79
CA GLU A 351 -22.47 4.42 -9.32
C GLU A 351 -21.76 5.18 -8.19
N PRO A 352 -20.53 5.67 -8.44
CA PRO A 352 -19.81 6.54 -7.53
C PRO A 352 -20.28 8.00 -7.66
N TYR A 353 -20.24 8.73 -6.54
CA TYR A 353 -20.54 10.16 -6.49
C TYR A 353 -19.45 10.89 -5.70
N TYR A 354 -18.76 11.85 -6.34
CA TYR A 354 -17.75 12.70 -5.70
C TYR A 354 -18.38 13.96 -5.10
N LEU A 355 -19.04 13.81 -3.95
CA LEU A 355 -19.87 14.86 -3.33
C LEU A 355 -19.10 15.86 -2.47
N THR A 356 -17.78 15.69 -2.35
CA THR A 356 -16.88 16.56 -1.59
C THR A 356 -15.95 17.39 -2.49
N ALA A 357 -16.14 17.38 -3.81
CA ALA A 357 -15.28 18.10 -4.76
C ALA A 357 -15.15 19.60 -4.48
N ASP A 358 -16.21 20.24 -3.99
CA ASP A 358 -16.25 21.66 -3.66
C ASP A 358 -15.82 21.98 -2.21
N VAL A 359 -15.54 20.94 -1.40
CA VAL A 359 -15.08 21.10 -0.02
C VAL A 359 -13.62 21.53 -0.05
N LYS A 360 -13.35 22.75 0.40
CA LYS A 360 -11.99 23.28 0.48
C LYS A 360 -11.34 22.84 1.78
N ARG A 361 -10.16 22.23 1.66
CA ARG A 361 -9.27 22.01 2.80
C ARG A 361 -8.79 23.36 3.34
N THR A 362 -9.10 23.63 4.61
CA THR A 362 -8.81 24.91 5.28
C THR A 362 -7.65 24.82 6.28
N VAL A 363 -7.19 23.61 6.60
CA VAL A 363 -6.09 23.37 7.54
C VAL A 363 -5.03 22.45 6.95
N GLU A 364 -3.81 22.61 7.44
CA GLU A 364 -2.72 21.69 7.17
C GLU A 364 -2.90 20.41 8.00
N VAL A 365 -2.57 19.25 7.43
CA VAL A 365 -2.84 17.91 7.96
C VAL A 365 -1.55 17.14 7.78
N TYR A 366 -1.10 16.52 8.86
CA TYR A 366 0.17 15.81 8.86
C TYR A 366 -0.04 14.29 8.72
N SER A 367 0.75 13.71 7.84
CA SER A 367 0.90 12.27 7.63
C SER A 367 1.94 11.68 8.59
N THR A 368 1.87 10.37 8.79
CA THR A 368 2.85 9.60 9.55
C THR A 368 3.30 8.40 8.73
N PHE A 369 4.42 7.80 9.12
CA PHE A 369 4.91 6.54 8.53
C PHE A 369 4.53 5.31 9.35
N ARG A 370 3.62 5.49 10.32
CA ARG A 370 3.29 4.49 11.32
C ARG A 370 2.82 3.17 10.71
N ASP A 371 1.87 3.24 9.78
CA ASP A 371 1.27 2.07 9.14
C ASP A 371 1.93 1.76 7.78
N ASN A 372 3.14 2.28 7.56
CA ASN A 372 3.86 2.06 6.31
C ASN A 372 4.59 0.72 6.34
N LYS A 373 4.62 0.04 5.18
CA LYS A 373 5.27 -1.25 5.02
C LYS A 373 6.70 -1.06 4.53
N TYR A 374 7.63 -1.89 5.02
CA TYR A 374 9.05 -1.78 4.76
C TYR A 374 9.65 -3.13 4.37
N VAL A 375 10.27 -3.21 3.19
CA VAL A 375 11.06 -4.39 2.80
C VAL A 375 12.47 -4.25 3.35
N VAL A 376 12.90 -5.27 4.09
CA VAL A 376 14.23 -5.34 4.70
C VAL A 376 14.98 -6.60 4.26
N VAL A 377 16.30 -6.53 4.35
CA VAL A 377 17.21 -7.67 4.09
C VAL A 377 17.93 -8.02 5.37
N ARG A 378 17.97 -9.30 5.74
CA ARG A 378 18.69 -9.77 6.93
C ARG A 378 20.19 -9.47 6.82
N LYS A 379 20.78 -9.04 7.92
CA LYS A 379 22.22 -8.80 8.06
C LYS A 379 23.04 -10.01 7.58
N GLY A 380 24.04 -9.74 6.73
CA GLY A 380 24.98 -10.73 6.22
C GLY A 380 24.41 -11.70 5.18
N TYR A 381 23.24 -11.43 4.60
CA TYR A 381 22.81 -12.11 3.39
C TYR A 381 23.76 -11.75 2.22
N GLU A 382 24.12 -12.74 1.39
CA GLU A 382 25.13 -12.56 0.35
C GLU A 382 24.65 -11.73 -0.86
N HIS A 383 23.33 -11.58 -1.03
CA HIS A 383 22.73 -10.93 -2.20
C HIS A 383 21.70 -9.84 -1.86
N PRO A 384 22.06 -8.81 -1.06
CA PRO A 384 21.13 -7.76 -0.66
C PRO A 384 20.54 -6.97 -1.84
N GLU A 385 21.24 -6.93 -2.98
CA GLU A 385 20.78 -6.30 -4.21
C GLU A 385 19.51 -6.90 -4.81
N ILE A 386 19.13 -8.14 -4.44
CA ILE A 386 17.95 -8.82 -4.99
C ILE A 386 16.68 -8.00 -4.84
N VAL A 387 16.51 -7.28 -3.72
CA VAL A 387 15.30 -6.46 -3.52
C VAL A 387 15.18 -5.38 -4.60
N MET A 388 16.28 -4.70 -4.94
CA MET A 388 16.31 -3.65 -5.97
C MET A 388 16.05 -4.21 -7.37
N LYS A 389 16.60 -5.40 -7.64
CA LYS A 389 16.44 -6.09 -8.92
C LYS A 389 15.01 -6.59 -9.11
N ILE A 390 14.38 -7.13 -8.05
CA ILE A 390 12.96 -7.50 -8.08
C ILE A 390 12.11 -6.28 -8.40
N LEU A 391 12.34 -5.16 -7.71
CA LEU A 391 11.56 -3.94 -7.97
C LEU A 391 11.75 -3.45 -9.41
N SER A 392 12.99 -3.38 -9.88
CA SER A 392 13.32 -2.94 -11.24
C SER A 392 12.72 -3.86 -12.31
N VAL A 393 12.60 -5.16 -12.04
CA VAL A 393 11.94 -6.08 -12.98
C VAL A 393 10.42 -5.90 -12.97
N LEU A 394 9.78 -5.86 -11.79
CA LEU A 394 8.32 -5.93 -11.66
C LEU A 394 7.60 -4.58 -11.86
N PHE A 395 8.27 -3.47 -11.54
CA PHE A 395 7.68 -2.13 -11.53
C PHE A 395 8.22 -1.22 -12.63
N ASP A 396 9.37 -1.56 -13.22
CA ASP A 396 9.94 -0.83 -14.34
C ASP A 396 9.95 -1.68 -15.63
N HIS A 397 10.92 -2.60 -15.76
CA HIS A 397 11.18 -3.32 -17.01
C HIS A 397 9.94 -4.03 -17.57
N SER A 398 9.21 -4.77 -16.73
CA SER A 398 8.02 -5.50 -17.19
C SER A 398 6.88 -4.61 -17.66
N ARG A 399 6.81 -3.36 -17.16
CA ARG A 399 5.69 -2.44 -17.42
C ARG A 399 5.95 -1.55 -18.63
N TYR A 400 7.21 -1.16 -18.84
CA TYR A 400 7.57 -0.13 -19.81
C TYR A 400 8.46 -0.62 -20.96
N GLU A 401 9.16 -1.77 -20.82
CA GLU A 401 10.14 -2.21 -21.81
C GLU A 401 9.90 -3.64 -22.34
N ALA A 402 9.41 -4.54 -21.49
CA ALA A 402 9.33 -5.96 -21.83
C ALA A 402 8.19 -6.27 -22.80
N GLU A 403 8.52 -6.96 -23.90
CA GLU A 403 7.54 -7.52 -24.84
C GLU A 403 7.05 -8.92 -24.44
N ASP A 404 7.62 -9.53 -23.40
CA ASP A 404 7.44 -10.94 -23.05
C ASP A 404 6.93 -11.16 -21.61
N ALA A 405 6.35 -10.11 -21.02
CA ALA A 405 5.80 -10.08 -19.66
C ALA A 405 4.26 -10.16 -19.60
N ASP A 406 3.59 -10.48 -20.72
CA ASP A 406 2.13 -10.48 -20.85
C ASP A 406 1.40 -11.23 -19.73
N GLU A 407 1.83 -12.46 -19.43
CA GLU A 407 1.20 -13.28 -18.39
C GLU A 407 1.17 -12.55 -17.04
N MET A 408 2.28 -11.92 -16.68
CA MET A 408 2.40 -11.18 -15.43
C MET A 408 1.60 -9.87 -15.44
N ASN A 409 1.60 -9.16 -16.57
CA ASN A 409 0.87 -7.89 -16.71
C ASN A 409 -0.65 -8.08 -16.73
N THR A 410 -1.17 -9.24 -17.15
CA THR A 410 -2.61 -9.52 -17.07
C THR A 410 -3.15 -9.59 -15.64
N TYR A 411 -2.30 -9.84 -14.64
CA TYR A 411 -2.72 -9.93 -13.24
C TYR A 411 -3.35 -8.64 -12.71
N PHE A 412 -2.98 -7.47 -13.25
CA PHE A 412 -3.56 -6.19 -12.86
C PHE A 412 -5.05 -6.10 -13.21
N ALA A 413 -5.44 -6.52 -14.41
CA ALA A 413 -6.84 -6.55 -14.84
C ALA A 413 -7.63 -7.71 -14.23
N LEU A 414 -6.96 -8.83 -13.90
CA LEU A 414 -7.57 -9.98 -13.22
C LEU A 414 -7.76 -9.76 -11.71
N ASN A 415 -7.37 -8.60 -11.18
CA ASN A 415 -7.51 -8.28 -9.75
C ASN A 415 -6.76 -9.26 -8.83
N VAL A 416 -5.57 -9.73 -9.27
CA VAL A 416 -4.65 -10.48 -8.41
C VAL A 416 -4.09 -9.54 -7.35
N ASP A 417 -4.22 -9.94 -6.10
CA ASP A 417 -3.87 -9.12 -4.94
C ASP A 417 -2.34 -8.94 -4.83
N PRO A 418 -1.85 -7.74 -4.44
CA PRO A 418 -0.42 -7.45 -4.28
C PRO A 418 0.36 -8.43 -3.41
N THR A 419 -0.27 -9.08 -2.43
CA THR A 419 0.38 -10.10 -1.58
C THR A 419 0.90 -11.30 -2.37
N ALA A 420 0.41 -11.54 -3.60
CA ALA A 420 0.94 -12.58 -4.48
C ALA A 420 2.33 -12.26 -5.06
N ARG A 421 2.75 -10.99 -5.01
CA ARG A 421 4.06 -10.53 -5.49
C ARG A 421 5.14 -10.89 -4.48
N PRO A 422 6.33 -11.28 -4.96
CA PRO A 422 7.53 -11.21 -4.14
C PRO A 422 7.69 -9.79 -3.56
N LEU A 423 8.14 -9.70 -2.31
CA LEU A 423 8.26 -8.48 -1.49
C LEU A 423 6.94 -7.88 -0.96
N MET A 424 5.78 -8.22 -1.54
CA MET A 424 4.44 -7.84 -1.04
C MET A 424 4.22 -6.32 -0.87
N ILE A 425 4.97 -5.48 -1.59
CA ILE A 425 4.79 -4.03 -1.64
C ILE A 425 4.41 -3.57 -3.05
N ASN A 426 3.86 -2.37 -3.15
CA ASN A 426 3.75 -1.63 -4.40
C ASN A 426 4.86 -0.57 -4.55
N VAL A 427 5.34 -0.39 -5.78
CA VAL A 427 6.24 0.72 -6.17
C VAL A 427 5.72 1.36 -7.45
N ASP A 428 5.23 2.59 -7.38
CA ASP A 428 4.70 3.34 -8.50
C ASP A 428 4.71 4.84 -8.23
N TYR A 429 4.50 5.66 -9.25
CA TYR A 429 4.36 7.11 -9.09
C TYR A 429 3.15 7.45 -8.23
N ASN A 430 3.25 8.49 -7.39
CA ASN A 430 2.16 8.94 -6.51
C ASN A 430 0.83 9.13 -7.27
N GLU A 431 0.89 9.75 -8.45
CA GLU A 431 -0.27 10.08 -9.29
C GLU A 431 -0.60 8.98 -10.34
N ALA A 432 -0.01 7.78 -10.23
CA ALA A 432 -0.09 6.74 -11.26
C ALA A 432 -1.54 6.40 -11.64
N THR A 433 -2.45 6.28 -10.66
CA THR A 433 -3.87 6.00 -10.88
C THR A 433 -4.52 6.98 -11.87
N TYR A 434 -4.25 8.28 -11.71
CA TYR A 434 -4.86 9.32 -12.54
C TYR A 434 -4.21 9.41 -13.93
N ILE A 435 -2.90 9.22 -14.00
CA ILE A 435 -2.14 9.23 -15.27
C ILE A 435 -2.60 8.07 -16.15
N VAL A 436 -2.61 6.85 -15.60
CA VAL A 436 -3.05 5.63 -16.27
C VAL A 436 -4.48 5.80 -16.80
N THR A 437 -5.41 6.30 -15.98
CA THR A 437 -6.79 6.53 -16.43
C THR A 437 -6.87 7.56 -17.56
N LYS A 438 -6.10 8.66 -17.52
CA LYS A 438 -6.09 9.67 -18.59
C LYS A 438 -5.63 9.06 -19.92
N HIS A 439 -4.54 8.29 -19.90
CA HIS A 439 -4.02 7.62 -21.10
C HIS A 439 -5.01 6.61 -21.67
N ILE A 440 -5.63 5.79 -20.81
CA ILE A 440 -6.66 4.83 -21.27
C ILE A 440 -7.84 5.57 -21.90
N ARG A 441 -8.34 6.65 -21.28
CA ARG A 441 -9.48 7.43 -21.80
C ARG A 441 -9.17 8.12 -23.13
N GLU A 442 -7.95 8.62 -23.29
CA GLU A 442 -7.46 9.22 -24.55
C GLU A 442 -7.58 8.23 -25.70
N VAL A 443 -7.08 7.00 -25.53
CA VAL A 443 -7.18 5.95 -26.56
C VAL A 443 -8.61 5.42 -26.73
N LEU A 444 -9.39 5.33 -25.64
CA LEU A 444 -10.72 4.72 -25.66
C LEU A 444 -11.79 5.61 -26.30
N TYR A 445 -11.76 6.92 -26.02
CA TYR A 445 -12.82 7.86 -26.41
C TYR A 445 -12.43 8.82 -27.53
N SER A 446 -11.14 8.95 -27.83
CA SER A 446 -10.65 9.72 -28.97
C SER A 446 -9.92 8.84 -30.00
N PRO A 447 -10.58 7.81 -30.57
CA PRO A 447 -9.95 6.94 -31.56
C PRO A 447 -9.65 7.73 -32.84
N GLY A 448 -8.39 8.11 -33.05
CA GLY A 448 -7.92 8.92 -34.18
C GLY A 448 -6.93 10.04 -33.82
N ASP A 449 -6.72 10.29 -32.52
CA ASP A 449 -5.65 11.19 -32.02
C ASP A 449 -4.27 10.49 -32.02
N GLU A 450 -3.21 11.19 -31.58
CA GLU A 450 -1.81 10.75 -31.71
C GLU A 450 -1.47 9.44 -30.99
N LYS A 451 -2.21 9.05 -29.94
CA LYS A 451 -1.95 7.81 -29.18
C LYS A 451 -2.86 6.65 -29.60
N THR A 452 -2.26 5.48 -29.76
CA THR A 452 -2.95 4.21 -29.97
C THR A 452 -2.74 3.25 -28.80
N ARG A 453 -3.31 2.05 -28.88
CA ARG A 453 -3.11 1.00 -27.87
C ARG A 453 -1.62 0.66 -27.70
N GLU A 454 -0.85 0.74 -28.79
CA GLU A 454 0.58 0.42 -28.82
C GLU A 454 1.44 1.46 -28.08
N ASP A 455 0.92 2.66 -27.82
CA ASP A 455 1.60 3.70 -27.04
C ASP A 455 1.36 3.57 -25.53
N LEU A 456 0.46 2.67 -25.12
CA LEU A 456 0.15 2.41 -23.71
C LEU A 456 1.23 1.50 -23.11
N SER A 457 1.62 1.78 -21.87
CA SER A 457 2.40 0.84 -21.04
C SER A 457 1.64 -0.47 -20.85
N ALA A 458 2.32 -1.54 -20.45
CA ALA A 458 1.69 -2.86 -20.38
C ALA A 458 0.52 -2.91 -19.38
N ILE A 459 0.61 -2.16 -18.28
CA ILE A 459 -0.49 -2.04 -17.31
C ILE A 459 -1.68 -1.26 -17.90
N GLU A 460 -1.43 -0.17 -18.61
CA GLU A 460 -2.46 0.63 -19.27
C GLU A 460 -3.15 -0.16 -20.38
N ALA A 461 -2.38 -0.90 -21.19
CA ALA A 461 -2.91 -1.76 -22.24
C ALA A 461 -3.79 -2.89 -21.68
N SER A 462 -3.38 -3.50 -20.56
CA SER A 462 -4.18 -4.54 -19.88
C SER A 462 -5.53 -4.00 -19.41
N TYR A 463 -5.55 -2.85 -18.74
CA TYR A 463 -6.81 -2.22 -18.34
C TYR A 463 -7.63 -1.70 -19.53
N PHE A 464 -6.99 -1.15 -20.55
CA PHE A 464 -7.64 -0.71 -21.78
C PHE A 464 -8.40 -1.85 -22.46
N ASP A 465 -7.77 -3.03 -22.60
CA ASP A 465 -8.41 -4.18 -23.22
C ASP A 465 -9.62 -4.67 -22.41
N ALA A 466 -9.51 -4.72 -21.09
CA ALA A 466 -10.62 -5.06 -20.20
C ALA A 466 -11.77 -4.03 -20.31
N CYS A 467 -11.46 -2.73 -20.34
CA CYS A 467 -12.46 -1.67 -20.53
C CYS A 467 -13.13 -1.77 -21.90
N LYS A 468 -12.38 -2.12 -22.94
CA LYS A 468 -12.87 -2.31 -24.31
C LYS A 468 -13.74 -3.56 -24.43
N GLU A 469 -13.42 -4.63 -23.71
CA GLU A 469 -14.29 -5.80 -23.57
C GLU A 469 -15.62 -5.38 -22.93
N TYR A 470 -15.59 -4.68 -21.80
CA TYR A 470 -16.80 -4.22 -21.10
C TYR A 470 -17.75 -3.45 -22.02
N LEU A 471 -17.21 -2.52 -22.83
CA LEU A 471 -18.00 -1.69 -23.73
C LEU A 471 -18.56 -2.43 -24.97
N LYS A 472 -18.02 -3.60 -25.33
CA LYS A 472 -18.34 -4.28 -26.60
C LYS A 472 -19.03 -5.63 -26.44
N ALA A 473 -18.72 -6.35 -25.36
CA ALA A 473 -19.29 -7.66 -25.11
C ALA A 473 -20.79 -7.53 -24.80
N GLU A 474 -21.60 -8.44 -25.35
CA GLU A 474 -23.02 -8.55 -24.98
C GLU A 474 -23.17 -8.91 -23.50
N VAL A 475 -22.26 -9.75 -23.00
CA VAL A 475 -22.15 -10.12 -21.59
C VAL A 475 -20.67 -10.02 -21.20
N PRO A 476 -20.23 -8.90 -20.61
CA PRO A 476 -18.84 -8.73 -20.22
C PRO A 476 -18.46 -9.65 -19.05
N SER A 477 -17.17 -9.95 -18.92
CA SER A 477 -16.63 -10.57 -17.71
C SER A 477 -16.79 -9.66 -16.50
N VAL A 478 -16.77 -10.26 -15.30
CA VAL A 478 -16.91 -9.53 -14.04
C VAL A 478 -15.68 -8.63 -13.82
N GLU A 479 -14.51 -9.12 -14.23
CA GLU A 479 -13.22 -8.44 -14.18
C GLU A 479 -13.20 -7.24 -15.14
N ALA A 480 -13.73 -7.38 -16.37
CA ALA A 480 -13.89 -6.27 -17.31
C ALA A 480 -14.84 -5.18 -16.77
N TRP A 481 -15.96 -5.58 -16.17
CA TRP A 481 -16.88 -4.64 -15.50
C TRP A 481 -16.19 -3.89 -14.36
N ALA A 482 -15.47 -4.60 -13.48
CA ALA A 482 -14.78 -4.00 -12.34
C ALA A 482 -13.66 -3.05 -12.80
N ALA A 483 -12.87 -3.44 -13.82
CA ALA A 483 -11.84 -2.60 -14.41
C ALA A 483 -12.42 -1.30 -14.99
N TYR A 484 -13.53 -1.38 -15.72
CA TYR A 484 -14.17 -0.19 -16.27
C TYR A 484 -14.77 0.71 -15.18
N LYS A 485 -15.59 0.15 -14.28
CA LYS A 485 -16.25 0.94 -13.22
C LYS A 485 -15.22 1.58 -12.27
N SER A 486 -14.09 0.94 -11.98
CA SER A 486 -13.04 1.53 -11.15
C SER A 486 -12.23 2.58 -11.91
N ARG A 487 -11.59 2.21 -13.01
CA ARG A 487 -10.63 3.07 -13.72
C ARG A 487 -11.29 4.16 -14.54
N ILE A 488 -12.45 3.89 -15.14
CA ILE A 488 -13.09 4.81 -16.07
C ILE A 488 -14.23 5.57 -15.42
N SER A 489 -15.10 4.92 -14.65
CA SER A 489 -16.18 5.63 -13.95
C SER A 489 -15.66 6.35 -12.71
N ALA A 490 -15.11 5.63 -11.72
CA ALA A 490 -14.74 6.23 -10.43
C ALA A 490 -13.52 7.18 -10.53
N VAL A 491 -12.37 6.71 -11.04
CA VAL A 491 -11.21 7.59 -11.25
C VAL A 491 -11.52 8.66 -12.30
N GLY A 492 -12.39 8.37 -13.28
CA GLY A 492 -12.84 9.35 -14.26
C GLY A 492 -13.51 10.57 -13.65
N LEU A 493 -14.33 10.39 -12.61
CA LEU A 493 -14.91 11.51 -11.85
C LEU A 493 -13.85 12.41 -11.24
N LEU A 494 -12.79 11.83 -10.66
CA LEU A 494 -11.69 12.58 -10.07
C LEU A 494 -10.89 13.33 -11.14
N VAL A 495 -10.64 12.70 -12.29
CA VAL A 495 -10.00 13.33 -13.45
C VAL A 495 -10.83 14.50 -13.99
N ASP A 496 -12.15 14.32 -14.13
CA ASP A 496 -13.07 15.33 -14.66
C ASP A 496 -13.22 16.51 -13.68
N ALA A 497 -13.17 16.24 -12.38
CA ALA A 497 -13.11 17.26 -11.33
C ALA A 497 -11.73 17.95 -11.22
N ASN A 498 -10.75 17.53 -12.02
CA ASN A 498 -9.35 18.00 -11.95
C ASN A 498 -8.79 17.88 -10.52
N TYR A 499 -9.11 16.77 -9.85
CA TYR A 499 -8.58 16.44 -8.53
C TYR A 499 -7.05 16.41 -8.57
N ARG A 500 -6.45 16.84 -7.46
CA ARG A 500 -5.02 16.79 -7.19
C ARG A 500 -4.83 16.29 -5.77
N ALA A 501 -3.97 15.29 -5.60
CA ALA A 501 -3.59 14.86 -4.27
C ALA A 501 -3.01 16.07 -3.51
N PRO A 502 -3.47 16.31 -2.27
CA PRO A 502 -2.81 17.29 -1.42
C PRO A 502 -1.35 16.91 -1.19
N GLU A 503 -0.48 17.91 -1.10
CA GLU A 503 0.89 17.70 -0.66
C GLU A 503 0.89 17.05 0.74
N LYS A 504 1.70 16.00 0.91
CA LYS A 504 1.83 15.30 2.19
C LYS A 504 2.93 15.99 3.00
N LYS A 505 2.58 16.53 4.17
CA LYS A 505 3.55 16.94 5.19
C LYS A 505 3.64 15.86 6.25
N TYR A 506 4.84 15.50 6.68
CA TYR A 506 5.04 14.43 7.66
C TYR A 506 5.41 14.98 9.03
N LEU A 507 5.06 14.23 10.08
CA LEU A 507 5.45 14.55 11.47
C LEU A 507 6.92 14.26 11.81
N GLY A 508 7.73 13.87 10.83
CA GLY A 508 9.12 13.48 11.06
C GLY A 508 9.22 12.35 12.10
N ASP A 509 10.06 12.56 13.12
CA ASP A 509 10.33 11.60 14.20
C ASP A 509 9.37 11.73 15.39
N GLY A 510 8.42 12.68 15.35
CA GLY A 510 7.48 12.89 16.45
C GLY A 510 6.45 11.76 16.69
N ASP A 511 6.54 10.67 15.91
CA ASP A 511 5.66 9.48 15.78
C ASP A 511 4.17 9.78 15.49
N GLY A 512 3.59 10.77 16.14
CA GLY A 512 2.18 11.14 16.09
C GLY A 512 1.24 10.04 16.58
N GLU A 513 1.75 8.95 17.15
CA GLU A 513 0.92 7.79 17.47
C GLU A 513 0.06 8.08 18.70
N ILE A 514 -1.24 7.99 18.51
CA ILE A 514 -2.21 8.14 19.58
C ILE A 514 -2.28 6.83 20.37
N PRO A 515 -1.92 6.76 21.66
CA PRO A 515 -1.96 5.52 22.43
C PRO A 515 -3.32 4.82 22.37
N GLN A 516 -3.32 3.48 22.40
CA GLN A 516 -4.56 2.68 22.31
C GLN A 516 -5.63 3.09 23.34
N THR A 517 -5.22 3.49 24.54
CA THR A 517 -6.11 3.98 25.60
C THR A 517 -6.85 5.26 25.20
N LEU A 518 -6.17 6.19 24.53
CA LEU A 518 -6.74 7.44 24.01
C LEU A 518 -7.61 7.18 22.78
N ARG A 519 -7.17 6.31 21.85
CA ARG A 519 -7.97 5.88 20.68
C ARG A 519 -9.29 5.23 21.11
N LEU A 520 -9.26 4.37 22.13
CA LEU A 520 -10.46 3.71 22.65
C LEU A 520 -11.38 4.69 23.36
N LEU A 521 -10.83 5.67 24.09
CA LEU A 521 -11.61 6.74 24.71
C LEU A 521 -12.38 7.56 23.66
N GLU A 522 -11.68 7.99 22.61
CA GLU A 522 -12.25 8.72 21.47
C GLU A 522 -13.36 7.91 20.78
N LYS A 523 -13.04 6.70 20.31
CA LYS A 523 -13.98 5.83 19.60
C LYS A 523 -15.26 5.63 20.41
N ASN A 524 -15.14 5.37 21.72
CA ASN A 524 -16.29 5.21 22.59
C ASN A 524 -17.10 6.49 22.71
N ALA A 525 -16.47 7.64 22.93
CA ALA A 525 -17.16 8.92 23.04
C ALA A 525 -17.95 9.25 21.75
N PHE A 526 -17.34 9.09 20.59
CA PHE A 526 -17.96 9.37 19.29
C PHE A 526 -19.19 8.47 19.07
N ILE A 527 -19.04 7.15 19.29
CA ILE A 527 -20.15 6.20 19.16
C ILE A 527 -21.29 6.55 20.12
N GLN A 528 -21.01 6.85 21.40
CA GLN A 528 -22.07 7.17 22.37
C GLN A 528 -22.81 8.47 22.02
N ILE A 529 -22.11 9.48 21.47
CA ILE A 529 -22.70 10.74 21.02
C ILE A 529 -23.62 10.50 19.81
N ILE A 530 -23.15 9.76 18.81
CA ILE A 530 -23.89 9.44 17.58
C ILE A 530 -25.15 8.63 17.92
N MET A 531 -25.01 7.58 18.74
CA MET A 531 -26.14 6.73 19.16
C MET A 531 -27.15 7.44 20.06
N GLY A 532 -26.89 8.69 20.45
CA GLY A 532 -27.78 9.45 21.30
C GLY A 532 -27.72 9.13 22.79
N ARG A 533 -26.82 8.22 23.20
CA ARG A 533 -26.65 7.76 24.60
C ARG A 533 -26.01 8.83 25.48
N MET A 534 -25.20 9.70 24.88
CA MET A 534 -24.67 10.92 25.50
C MET A 534 -25.08 12.14 24.68
N PRO A 535 -25.34 13.32 25.27
CA PRO A 535 -25.60 14.54 24.51
C PRO A 535 -24.34 15.02 23.78
N VAL A 536 -24.48 15.80 22.70
CA VAL A 536 -23.34 16.37 21.95
C VAL A 536 -22.43 17.22 22.86
N SER A 537 -23.00 17.92 23.85
CA SER A 537 -22.25 18.70 24.85
C SER A 537 -21.29 17.87 25.72
N SER A 538 -21.40 16.53 25.71
CA SER A 538 -20.44 15.67 26.42
C SER A 538 -19.08 15.57 25.70
N PHE A 539 -18.99 16.05 24.46
CA PHE A 539 -17.73 16.16 23.72
C PHE A 539 -16.69 16.96 24.51
N ASP A 540 -17.09 18.06 25.15
CA ASP A 540 -16.18 18.93 25.90
C ASP A 540 -15.54 18.18 27.08
N THR A 541 -16.33 17.34 27.76
CA THR A 541 -15.83 16.44 28.82
C THR A 541 -14.90 15.37 28.26
N PHE A 542 -15.18 14.84 27.06
CA PHE A 542 -14.29 13.90 26.39
C PHE A 542 -12.92 14.54 26.09
N VAL A 543 -12.90 15.78 25.59
CA VAL A 543 -11.65 16.50 25.29
C VAL A 543 -10.84 16.72 26.57
N GLU A 544 -11.46 17.20 27.65
CA GLU A 544 -10.80 17.34 28.96
C GLU A 544 -10.24 15.99 29.46
N ASP A 545 -10.99 14.91 29.31
CA ASP A 545 -10.57 13.57 29.72
C ASP A 545 -9.41 13.02 28.88
N TRP A 546 -9.39 13.31 27.59
CA TRP A 546 -8.34 12.91 26.66
C TRP A 546 -7.00 13.53 27.06
N TYR A 547 -6.97 14.86 27.28
CA TYR A 547 -5.79 15.57 27.76
C TYR A 547 -5.32 15.06 29.12
N ARG A 548 -6.24 14.95 30.09
CA ARG A 548 -5.96 14.45 31.45
C ARG A 548 -5.36 13.04 31.48
N LYS A 549 -5.61 12.22 30.45
CA LYS A 549 -5.10 10.83 30.34
C LYS A 549 -3.76 10.73 29.61
N GLY A 550 -3.06 11.84 29.41
CA GLY A 550 -1.73 11.89 28.82
C GLY A 550 -1.68 12.51 27.42
N GLY A 551 -2.81 13.05 26.96
CA GLY A 551 -2.88 13.78 25.70
C GLY A 551 -1.99 15.01 25.65
N ASP A 552 -1.84 15.74 26.78
CA ASP A 552 -0.99 16.94 26.85
C ASP A 552 0.47 16.61 26.52
N SER A 553 1.04 15.61 27.21
CA SER A 553 2.42 15.17 26.98
C SER A 553 2.62 14.59 25.57
N LEU A 554 1.60 13.96 25.00
CA LEU A 554 1.67 13.49 23.62
C LEU A 554 1.72 14.65 22.63
N THR A 555 0.84 15.64 22.77
CA THR A 555 0.83 16.85 21.93
C THR A 555 2.13 17.62 22.04
N GLU A 556 2.73 17.73 23.23
CA GLU A 556 4.04 18.36 23.41
C GLU A 556 5.14 17.61 22.64
N ARG A 557 5.23 16.28 22.75
CA ARG A 557 6.23 15.49 22.01
C ARG A 557 6.10 15.62 20.50
N VAL A 558 4.88 15.61 19.97
CA VAL A 558 4.64 15.79 18.53
C VAL A 558 5.12 17.16 18.07
N ARG A 559 4.89 18.21 18.87
CA ARG A 559 5.37 19.56 18.59
C ARG A 559 6.90 19.65 18.65
N GLU A 560 7.55 18.98 19.59
CA GLU A 560 9.02 18.93 19.71
C GLU A 560 9.66 18.20 18.53
N GLY A 561 9.10 17.04 18.12
CA GLY A 561 9.64 16.22 17.03
C GLY A 561 9.64 16.92 15.66
N LEU A 562 8.75 17.90 15.45
CA LEU A 562 8.73 18.74 14.25
C LEU A 562 9.78 19.86 14.24
N VAL A 563 10.36 20.21 15.39
CA VAL A 563 11.39 21.25 15.49
C VAL A 563 12.78 20.69 15.20
N ASP A 564 12.98 19.40 15.47
CA ASP A 564 14.24 18.68 15.28
C ASP A 564 14.37 17.99 13.91
N SER A 565 13.27 17.90 13.14
CA SER A 565 13.21 17.47 11.73
C SER A 565 13.45 18.63 10.76
#